data_AF-A0A7Y4TNL8-F1
#
_entry.id   AF-A0A7Y4TNL8-F1
#
_cell.length_a   1.000
_cell.length_b   1.000
_cell.length_c   1.000
_cell.angle_alpha   90.00
_cell.angle_beta   90.00
_cell.angle_gamma   90.00
#
_symmetry.space_group_name_H-M   'P 1'
#
loop_
_entity.id
_entity.type
_entity.pdbx_description
1 polymer ?
#
loop_
_entity_poly.entity_id
_entity_poly.type
_entity_poly.pdbx_seq_one_letter_code
_entity_poly.pdbx_strand_id
1 'polypeptide(L)'
;MHEIKPSAVASQGQIDHPLETAPTKEEISVLGLTEKLGFRLARAMNRGAWKRFWSFCQRHLGSLWIYLATYNLMNVRGISNFEKTNPERPVILVANHRSFFDMYTVSSVLFRRTERPIELYFPVRAKFFYNNPIGWFVNLVMGWWA
;
A
#
# COMPACT_ATOMS: atom_id res chain seq x y z
N MET A 1 49.54 -2.54 12.49
CA MET A 1 48.27 -2.35 13.22
C MET A 1 47.78 -0.94 12.87
N HIS A 2 46.90 -0.82 11.87
CA HIS A 2 46.37 0.45 11.41
C HIS A 2 45.06 0.72 12.14
N GLU A 3 45.05 1.73 12.99
CA GLU A 3 43.90 2.17 13.75
C GLU A 3 42.90 2.86 12.81
N ILE A 4 41.78 2.20 12.54
CA ILE A 4 40.68 2.75 11.76
C ILE A 4 39.95 3.74 12.67
N LYS A 5 40.15 5.04 12.43
CA LYS A 5 39.35 6.10 13.05
C LYS A 5 37.87 5.89 12.68
N PRO A 6 36.93 5.93 13.64
CA PRO A 6 35.51 5.89 13.32
C PRO A 6 35.16 7.13 12.50
N SER A 7 34.78 6.91 11.24
CA SER A 7 34.21 7.94 10.37
C SER A 7 32.94 8.45 11.02
N ALA A 8 32.84 9.78 11.18
CA ALA A 8 31.68 10.47 11.68
C ALA A 8 30.40 9.90 11.04
N VAL A 9 29.52 9.36 11.87
CA VAL A 9 28.14 9.03 11.51
C VAL A 9 27.54 10.32 10.98
N ALA A 10 27.27 10.35 9.67
CA ALA A 10 26.58 11.46 9.03
C ALA A 10 25.30 11.71 9.84
N SER A 11 25.21 12.91 10.43
CA SER A 11 24.02 13.38 11.11
C SER A 11 22.83 13.14 10.19
N GLN A 12 21.88 12.33 10.66
CA GLN A 12 20.61 12.13 9.98
C GLN A 12 20.06 13.50 9.58
N GLY A 13 20.01 13.75 8.28
CA GLY A 13 19.44 14.98 7.74
C GLY A 13 18.03 15.10 8.26
N GLN A 14 17.82 16.07 9.13
CA GLN A 14 16.52 16.44 9.64
C GLN A 14 15.67 16.87 8.43
N ILE A 15 14.64 16.11 8.12
CA ILE A 15 13.72 16.42 7.02
C ILE A 15 12.77 17.51 7.55
N ASP A 16 13.25 18.75 7.59
CA ASP A 16 12.56 19.90 8.22
C ASP A 16 11.47 20.55 7.35
N HIS A 17 11.09 19.93 6.23
CA HIS A 17 9.92 20.33 5.48
C HIS A 17 8.74 19.42 5.86
N PRO A 18 7.63 19.96 6.41
CA PRO A 18 6.38 19.24 6.40
C PRO A 18 6.10 18.91 4.93
N LEU A 19 6.12 17.63 4.57
CA LEU A 19 5.76 17.19 3.22
C LEU A 19 4.33 17.65 2.99
N GLU A 20 4.16 18.77 2.30
CA GLU A 20 2.84 19.30 1.97
C GLU A 20 2.20 18.28 1.03
N THR A 21 1.30 17.46 1.59
CA THR A 21 0.71 16.30 0.90
C THR A 21 -0.26 16.69 -0.22
N ALA A 22 -0.44 17.98 -0.47
CA ALA A 22 -1.30 18.49 -1.52
C ALA A 22 -0.44 18.94 -2.70
N PRO A 23 -0.69 18.43 -3.92
CA PRO A 23 0.05 18.88 -5.08
C PRO A 23 -0.29 20.34 -5.38
N THR A 24 0.73 21.06 -5.84
CA THR A 24 0.66 22.43 -6.32
C THR A 24 -0.23 22.54 -7.57
N LYS A 25 -0.63 23.76 -7.93
CA LYS A 25 -1.47 23.98 -9.13
C LYS A 25 -0.72 23.60 -10.40
N GLU A 26 0.58 23.85 -10.41
CA GLU A 26 1.52 23.55 -11.48
C GLU A 26 1.63 22.03 -11.68
N GLU A 27 1.75 21.25 -10.60
CA GLU A 27 1.80 19.78 -10.64
C GLU A 27 0.47 19.16 -11.09
N ILE A 28 -0.67 19.74 -10.74
CA ILE A 28 -1.97 19.27 -11.26
C ILE A 28 -2.15 19.67 -12.73
N SER A 29 -1.55 20.79 -13.17
CA SER A 29 -1.78 21.32 -14.52
C SER A 29 -1.31 20.36 -15.62
N VAL A 30 -0.21 19.62 -15.37
CA VAL A 30 0.38 18.66 -16.31
C VAL A 30 -0.45 17.40 -16.54
N LEU A 31 -1.47 17.16 -15.71
CA LEU A 31 -2.36 16.00 -15.83
C LEU A 31 -3.46 16.22 -16.88
N GLY A 32 -3.77 15.18 -17.64
CA GLY A 32 -4.94 15.13 -18.51
C GLY A 32 -6.26 15.15 -17.72
N LEU A 33 -7.39 15.30 -18.41
CA LEU A 33 -8.72 15.34 -17.77
C LEU A 33 -9.03 14.06 -16.98
N THR A 34 -8.78 12.90 -17.58
CA THR A 34 -8.97 11.59 -16.94
C THR A 34 -8.10 11.46 -15.69
N GLU A 35 -6.82 11.81 -15.77
CA GLU A 35 -5.89 11.74 -14.65
C GLU A 35 -6.29 12.70 -13.51
N LYS A 36 -6.77 13.90 -13.82
CA LYS A 36 -7.32 14.86 -12.84
C LYS A 36 -8.53 14.29 -12.11
N LEU A 37 -9.44 13.64 -12.84
CA LEU A 37 -10.61 12.98 -12.24
C LEU A 37 -10.19 11.79 -11.38
N GLY A 38 -9.29 10.94 -11.88
CA GLY A 38 -8.74 9.81 -11.13
C GLY A 38 -8.06 10.25 -9.84
N PHE A 39 -7.26 11.32 -9.88
CA PHE A 39 -6.64 11.90 -8.70
C PHE A 39 -7.67 12.37 -7.67
N ARG A 40 -8.71 13.11 -8.10
CA ARG A 40 -9.76 13.59 -7.19
C ARG A 40 -10.53 12.43 -6.56
N LEU A 41 -10.86 11.41 -7.36
CA LEU A 41 -11.51 10.20 -6.89
C LEU A 41 -10.63 9.51 -5.84
N ALA A 42 -9.38 9.17 -6.18
CA ALA A 42 -8.44 8.52 -5.27
C ALA A 42 -8.23 9.32 -3.97
N ARG A 43 -8.11 10.66 -4.06
CA ARG A 43 -7.99 11.55 -2.91
C ARG A 43 -9.23 11.54 -2.02
N ALA A 44 -10.43 11.49 -2.62
CA ALA A 44 -11.67 11.35 -1.85
C ALA A 44 -11.77 9.97 -1.19
N MET A 45 -11.41 8.90 -1.91
CA MET A 45 -11.46 7.53 -1.38
C MET A 45 -10.47 7.33 -0.22
N ASN A 46 -9.32 8.00 -0.25
CA ASN A 46 -8.28 7.91 0.77
C ASN A 46 -8.48 8.87 1.96
N ARG A 47 -9.66 9.49 2.13
CA ARG A 47 -9.93 10.44 3.22
C ARG A 47 -11.22 10.12 3.97
N GLY A 48 -11.22 10.48 5.26
CA GLY A 48 -12.42 10.51 6.12
C GLY A 48 -13.17 9.18 6.22
N ALA A 49 -14.50 9.25 6.22
CA ALA A 49 -15.38 8.09 6.30
C ALA A 49 -15.23 7.15 5.10
N TRP A 50 -14.87 7.69 3.93
CA TRP A 50 -14.72 6.92 2.71
C TRP A 50 -13.52 5.97 2.76
N LYS A 51 -12.38 6.44 3.31
CA LYS A 51 -11.23 5.56 3.60
C LYS A 51 -11.64 4.41 4.51
N ARG A 52 -12.34 4.71 5.61
CA ARG A 52 -12.79 3.70 6.58
C ARG A 52 -13.72 2.66 5.93
N PHE A 53 -14.65 3.11 5.09
CA PHE A 53 -15.56 2.23 4.36
C PHE A 53 -14.80 1.28 3.42
N TRP A 54 -13.88 1.81 2.61
CA TRP A 54 -13.11 0.98 1.69
C TRP A 54 -12.13 0.05 2.39
N SER A 55 -11.47 0.49 3.46
CA SER A 55 -10.63 -0.38 4.29
C SER A 55 -11.45 -1.53 4.91
N PHE A 56 -12.71 -1.27 5.31
CA PHE A 56 -13.62 -2.31 5.76
C PHE A 56 -13.95 -3.29 4.62
N CYS A 57 -14.35 -2.79 3.44
CA CYS A 57 -14.60 -3.63 2.27
C CYS A 57 -13.38 -4.48 1.89
N GLN A 58 -12.18 -3.90 1.86
CA GLN A 58 -10.94 -4.60 1.57
C GLN A 58 -10.65 -5.69 2.61
N ARG A 59 -10.79 -5.36 3.91
CA ARG A 59 -10.50 -6.31 5.01
C ARG A 59 -11.48 -7.49 5.01
N HIS A 60 -12.75 -7.26 4.71
CA HIS A 60 -13.78 -8.30 4.83
C HIS A 60 -14.15 -8.96 3.50
N LEU A 61 -14.52 -8.18 2.50
CA LEU A 61 -14.93 -8.68 1.19
C LEU A 61 -13.70 -9.03 0.35
N GLY A 62 -12.75 -8.08 0.26
CA GLY A 62 -11.50 -8.22 -0.47
C GLY A 62 -10.70 -9.45 -0.02
N SER A 63 -10.37 -9.51 1.26
CA SER A 63 -9.56 -10.61 1.81
C SER A 63 -10.25 -11.97 1.64
N LEU A 64 -11.58 -12.03 1.75
CA LEU A 64 -12.34 -13.28 1.68
C LEU A 64 -12.35 -13.86 0.27
N TRP A 65 -12.64 -13.07 -0.76
CA TRP A 65 -12.64 -13.60 -2.13
C TRP A 65 -11.25 -14.09 -2.54
N ILE A 66 -10.19 -13.36 -2.17
CA ILE A 66 -8.80 -13.75 -2.43
C ILE A 66 -8.50 -15.05 -1.70
N TYR A 67 -8.89 -15.15 -0.43
CA TYR A 67 -8.70 -16.34 0.37
C TYR A 67 -9.40 -17.55 -0.29
N LEU A 68 -10.66 -17.42 -0.68
CA LEU A 68 -11.40 -18.51 -1.35
C LEU A 68 -10.73 -18.93 -2.66
N ALA A 69 -10.13 -18.00 -3.40
CA ALA A 69 -9.39 -18.30 -4.63
C ALA A 69 -8.02 -18.97 -4.38
N THR A 70 -7.42 -18.78 -3.20
CA THR A 70 -6.01 -19.12 -2.96
C THR A 70 -5.76 -20.09 -1.81
N TYR A 71 -6.75 -20.41 -0.97
CA TYR A 71 -6.54 -21.17 0.27
C TYR A 71 -5.93 -22.56 0.05
N ASN A 72 -6.31 -23.24 -1.04
CA ASN A 72 -5.75 -24.54 -1.42
C ASN A 72 -4.37 -24.46 -2.10
N LEU A 73 -3.93 -23.27 -2.49
CA LEU A 73 -2.70 -23.04 -3.24
C LEU A 73 -1.56 -22.50 -2.36
N MET A 74 -1.89 -21.99 -1.16
CA MET A 74 -0.94 -21.27 -0.32
C MET A 74 -0.42 -22.09 0.86
N ASN A 75 0.90 -22.06 1.04
CA ASN A 75 1.55 -22.42 2.30
C ASN A 75 2.11 -21.15 2.96
N VAL A 76 1.53 -20.74 4.08
CA VAL A 76 1.97 -19.55 4.84
C VAL A 76 2.81 -19.99 6.02
N ARG A 77 4.03 -19.46 6.12
CA ARG A 77 4.97 -19.76 7.21
C ARG A 77 5.44 -18.46 7.87
N GLY A 78 5.78 -18.53 9.15
CA GLY A 78 6.45 -17.43 9.85
C GLY A 78 5.57 -16.20 10.13
N ILE A 79 4.24 -16.31 10.08
CA ILE A 79 3.34 -15.19 10.39
C ILE A 79 3.53 -14.66 11.82
N SER A 80 3.94 -15.53 12.75
CA SER A 80 4.29 -15.17 14.11
C SER A 80 5.45 -14.17 14.21
N ASN A 81 6.34 -14.12 13.21
CA ASN A 81 7.42 -13.12 13.18
C ASN A 81 6.86 -11.72 12.90
N PHE A 82 5.81 -11.62 12.08
CA PHE A 82 5.12 -10.36 11.84
C PHE A 82 4.42 -9.85 13.12
N GLU A 83 3.78 -10.73 13.89
CA GLU A 83 3.13 -10.35 15.14
C GLU A 83 4.12 -9.87 16.22
N LYS A 84 5.35 -10.38 16.19
CA LYS A 84 6.40 -9.94 17.11
C LYS A 84 6.98 -8.56 16.78
N THR A 85 6.65 -7.96 15.63
CA THR A 85 7.16 -6.62 15.31
C THR A 85 6.44 -5.57 16.15
N ASN A 86 7.13 -4.47 16.45
CA ASN A 86 6.52 -3.34 17.16
C ASN A 86 5.37 -2.74 16.31
N PRO A 87 4.11 -2.71 16.82
CA PRO A 87 2.96 -2.17 16.09
C PRO A 87 3.01 -0.64 15.91
N GLU A 88 3.81 0.08 16.70
CA GLU A 88 3.96 1.53 16.61
C GLU A 88 4.98 1.96 15.54
N ARG A 89 5.66 0.99 14.90
CA ARG A 89 6.66 1.26 13.87
C ARG A 89 6.19 0.74 12.52
N PRO A 90 6.36 1.50 11.42
CA PRO A 90 6.08 1.01 10.08
C PRO A 90 6.91 -0.25 9.76
N VAL A 91 6.28 -1.22 9.11
CA VAL A 91 6.92 -2.46 8.66
C VAL A 91 7.01 -2.44 7.14
N ILE A 92 8.21 -2.67 6.60
CA ILE A 92 8.42 -2.86 5.16
C ILE A 92 8.46 -4.36 4.87
N LEU A 93 7.51 -4.83 4.07
CA LEU A 93 7.48 -6.21 3.59
C LEU A 93 8.18 -6.28 2.23
N VAL A 94 9.31 -6.99 2.18
CA VAL A 94 10.07 -7.20 0.95
C VAL A 94 9.71 -8.57 0.38
N ALA A 95 9.20 -8.60 -0.84
CA ALA A 95 8.78 -9.82 -1.52
C ALA A 95 9.26 -9.84 -2.97
N ASN A 96 9.49 -11.04 -3.49
CA ASN A 96 9.71 -11.23 -4.92
C ASN A 96 8.41 -10.93 -5.67
N HIS A 97 8.50 -10.09 -6.72
CA HIS A 97 7.34 -9.70 -7.52
C HIS A 97 7.24 -10.57 -8.77
N ARG A 98 6.33 -11.55 -8.75
CA ARG A 98 6.00 -12.39 -9.92
C ARG A 98 4.76 -11.90 -10.64
N SER A 99 3.82 -11.28 -9.93
CA SER A 99 2.61 -10.74 -10.54
C SER A 99 1.97 -9.66 -9.68
N PHE A 100 1.10 -8.85 -10.28
CA PHE A 100 0.24 -7.91 -9.56
C PHE A 100 -0.61 -8.58 -8.46
N PHE A 101 -0.91 -9.87 -8.61
CA PHE A 101 -1.71 -10.63 -7.66
C PHE A 101 -1.01 -10.91 -6.32
N ASP A 102 0.31 -10.76 -6.26
CA ASP A 102 1.11 -10.99 -5.05
C ASP A 102 0.65 -10.06 -3.91
N MET A 103 0.37 -8.79 -4.25
CA MET A 103 -0.16 -7.79 -3.33
C MET A 103 -1.47 -8.25 -2.67
N TYR A 104 -2.41 -8.76 -3.46
CA TYR A 104 -3.71 -9.22 -2.97
C TYR A 104 -3.54 -10.42 -2.05
N THR A 105 -2.68 -11.35 -2.44
CA THR A 105 -2.41 -12.56 -1.67
C THR A 105 -1.79 -12.24 -0.30
N VAL A 106 -0.76 -11.37 -0.28
CA VAL A 106 -0.15 -10.89 0.97
C VAL A 106 -1.17 -10.14 1.83
N SER A 107 -1.96 -9.25 1.24
CA SER A 107 -3.01 -8.51 1.95
C SER A 107 -4.02 -9.44 2.60
N SER A 108 -4.50 -10.45 1.86
CA SER A 108 -5.46 -11.43 2.37
C SER A 108 -4.90 -12.21 3.56
N VAL A 109 -3.64 -12.67 3.47
CA VAL A 109 -2.98 -13.38 4.56
C VAL A 109 -2.86 -12.48 5.79
N LEU A 110 -2.39 -11.24 5.64
CA LEU A 110 -2.24 -10.31 6.74
C LEU A 110 -3.60 -10.01 7.38
N PHE A 111 -4.58 -9.51 6.63
CA PHE A 111 -5.89 -9.17 7.18
C PHE A 111 -6.63 -10.30 7.88
N ARG A 112 -6.40 -11.56 7.47
CA ARG A 112 -7.11 -12.73 8.01
C ARG A 112 -6.35 -13.49 9.08
N ARG A 113 -5.01 -13.41 9.10
CA ARG A 113 -4.16 -14.20 10.01
C ARG A 113 -3.40 -13.37 11.02
N THR A 114 -3.60 -12.05 11.03
CA THR A 114 -3.04 -11.17 12.06
C THR A 114 -4.11 -10.58 12.96
N GLU A 115 -3.78 -10.33 14.22
CA GLU A 115 -4.72 -9.85 15.23
C GLU A 115 -4.86 -8.32 15.22
N ARG A 116 -3.77 -7.62 14.90
CA ARG A 116 -3.74 -6.15 14.94
C ARG A 116 -4.36 -5.49 13.70
N PRO A 117 -4.86 -4.24 13.82
CA PRO A 117 -5.20 -3.41 12.66
C PRO A 117 -3.96 -3.15 11.82
N ILE A 118 -4.10 -3.24 10.49
CA ILE A 118 -3.00 -3.00 9.54
C ILE A 118 -3.51 -2.04 8.47
N GLU A 119 -2.70 -1.02 8.17
CA GLU A 119 -2.80 -0.25 6.94
C GLU A 119 -1.73 -0.76 5.98
N LEU A 120 -2.13 -1.15 4.77
CA LEU A 120 -1.21 -1.67 3.76
C LEU A 120 -1.06 -0.66 2.63
N TYR A 121 0.20 -0.42 2.25
CA TYR A 121 0.54 0.43 1.13
C TYR A 121 1.44 -0.35 0.19
N PHE A 122 1.01 -0.48 -1.07
CA PHE A 122 1.76 -1.17 -2.10
C PHE A 122 2.17 -0.17 -3.18
N PRO A 123 3.46 0.15 -3.31
CA PRO A 123 3.92 1.01 -4.37
C PRO A 123 3.83 0.26 -5.70
N VAL A 124 2.84 0.62 -6.53
CA VAL A 124 2.65 0.01 -7.85
C VAL A 124 2.96 1.04 -8.93
N ARG A 125 3.92 0.74 -9.80
CA ARG A 125 4.22 1.56 -10.97
C ARG A 125 3.46 1.00 -12.19
N ALA A 126 2.18 1.30 -12.30
CA ALA A 126 1.36 0.84 -13.43
C ALA A 126 0.50 1.97 -14.00
N LYS A 127 0.86 2.45 -15.21
CA LYS A 127 0.12 3.52 -15.91
C LYS A 127 -1.35 3.17 -16.15
N PHE A 128 -1.65 1.88 -16.35
CA PHE A 128 -3.00 1.39 -16.62
C PHE A 128 -4.01 1.81 -15.54
N PHE A 129 -3.64 1.70 -14.25
CA PHE A 129 -4.53 2.03 -13.14
C PHE A 129 -4.70 3.53 -12.91
N TYR A 130 -3.85 4.37 -13.48
CA TYR A 130 -3.92 5.81 -13.29
C TYR A 130 -4.58 6.52 -14.46
N ASN A 131 -4.35 6.03 -15.68
CA ASN A 131 -4.67 6.75 -16.91
C ASN A 131 -5.84 6.14 -17.69
N ASN A 132 -6.34 4.96 -17.28
CA ASN A 132 -7.40 4.25 -17.99
C ASN A 132 -8.60 3.97 -17.06
N PRO A 133 -9.83 4.38 -17.43
CA PRO A 133 -11.05 4.07 -16.67
C PRO A 133 -11.30 2.57 -16.45
N ILE A 134 -10.88 1.72 -17.38
CA ILE A 134 -10.95 0.26 -17.21
C ILE A 134 -10.03 -0.17 -16.07
N GLY A 135 -8.86 0.43 -15.95
CA GLY A 135 -7.96 0.20 -14.83
C GLY A 135 -8.58 0.61 -13.50
N TRP A 136 -9.31 1.72 -13.46
CA TRP A 136 -10.07 2.15 -12.28
C TRP A 136 -11.12 1.12 -11.87
N PHE A 137 -11.87 0.59 -12.84
CA PHE A 137 -12.86 -0.45 -12.58
C PHE A 137 -12.23 -1.75 -12.07
N VAL A 138 -11.11 -2.19 -12.64
CA VAL A 138 -10.37 -3.35 -12.13
C VAL A 138 -9.88 -3.09 -10.70
N ASN A 139 -9.40 -1.89 -10.39
CA ASN A 139 -8.99 -1.53 -9.03
C ASN A 139 -10.15 -1.56 -8.03
N LEU A 140 -11.34 -1.13 -8.44
CA LEU A 140 -12.56 -1.27 -7.63
C LEU A 140 -12.85 -2.74 -7.31
N VAL A 141 -12.89 -3.59 -8.34
CA VAL A 141 -13.30 -5.00 -8.16
C VAL A 141 -12.25 -5.79 -7.37
N MET A 142 -10.97 -5.58 -7.67
CA MET A 142 -9.89 -6.37 -7.11
C MET A 142 -9.38 -5.79 -5.79
N GLY A 143 -9.20 -4.47 -5.73
CA GLY A 143 -8.61 -3.76 -4.59
C GLY A 143 -9.59 -3.05 -3.68
N TRP A 144 -10.87 -2.93 -4.07
CA TRP A 144 -11.90 -2.22 -3.29
C TRP A 144 -11.49 -0.79 -2.90
N TRP A 145 -10.76 -0.11 -3.80
CA TRP A 145 -10.26 1.28 -3.66
C TRP A 145 -9.31 1.56 -2.49
N ALA A 146 -8.74 0.51 -1.88
CA ALA A 146 -7.62 0.65 -0.95
C ALA A 146 -6.29 0.85 -1.68
#